data_AF-A0A662RF72-F1
#
_entry.id   AF-A0A662RF72-F1
#
_cell.length_a   1.000
_cell.length_b   1.000
_cell.length_c   1.000
_cell.angle_alpha   90.00
_cell.angle_beta   90.00
_cell.angle_gamma   90.00
#
_symmetry.space_group_name_H-M   'P 1'
#
loop_
_entity.id
_entity.type
_entity.pdbx_description
1 polymer ?
#
loop_
_entity_poly.entity_id
_entity_poly.type
_entity_poly.pdbx_seq_one_letter_code
_entity_poly.pdbx_strand_id
1 'polypeptide(L)' 'RLPEEKEKQLIKEVQEEWPHAYAKLKTDMGTFLKYYPCNHIHGVYGNYVNELITFCKIKGISYTLLDKEGI' A
#
# COMPACT_ATOMS: atom_id res chain seq x y z
N ARG A 1 -6.93 -13.64 -3.51
CA ARG A 1 -6.03 -14.36 -2.57
C ARG A 1 -4.95 -15.04 -3.40
N LEU A 2 -3.70 -15.12 -2.90
CA LEU A 2 -2.64 -15.86 -3.59
C LEU A 2 -2.90 -17.37 -3.48
N PRO A 3 -2.40 -18.20 -4.43
CA PRO A 3 -2.34 -19.64 -4.25
C PRO A 3 -1.51 -19.99 -3.01
N GLU A 4 -1.98 -20.96 -2.22
CA GLU A 4 -1.37 -21.31 -0.93
C GLU A 4 0.12 -21.65 -1.02
N GLU A 5 0.51 -22.45 -2.02
CA GLU A 5 1.91 -22.81 -2.22
C GLU A 5 2.79 -21.61 -2.57
N LYS A 6 2.24 -20.62 -3.30
CA LYS A 6 2.97 -19.39 -3.60
C LYS A 6 3.09 -18.49 -2.37
N GLU A 7 2.04 -18.42 -1.55
CA GLU A 7 2.05 -17.70 -0.28
C GLU A 7 3.12 -18.28 0.66
N LYS A 8 3.15 -19.61 0.88
CA LYS A 8 4.19 -20.28 1.69
C LYS A 8 5.59 -20.04 1.16
N GLN A 9 5.79 -20.08 -0.16
CA GLN A 9 7.10 -19.79 -0.76
C GLN A 9 7.57 -18.36 -0.44
N LEU A 10 6.72 -17.36 -0.65
CA LEU A 10 7.06 -15.96 -0.43
C LEU A 10 7.32 -15.64 1.05
N ILE A 11 6.58 -16.27 1.96
CA ILE A 11 6.78 -16.15 3.41
C ILE A 11 8.19 -16.62 3.81
N LYS A 12 8.62 -17.78 3.29
CA LYS A 12 9.95 -18.36 3.57
C LYS A 12 11.12 -17.55 2.99
N GLU A 13 10.89 -16.79 1.92
CA GLU A 13 11.92 -15.95 1.30
C GLU A 13 12.23 -14.67 2.10
N VAL A 14 11.42 -14.34 3.11
CA VAL A 14 11.54 -13.08 3.89
C VAL A 14 11.76 -13.35 5.37
N GLN A 15 10.71 -13.73 6.13
CA GLN A 15 10.77 -13.93 7.58
C GLN A 15 9.49 -14.65 8.06
N GLU A 16 9.52 -15.98 8.13
CA GLU A 16 8.31 -16.81 8.28
C GLU A 16 7.59 -16.65 9.62
N GLU A 17 8.30 -16.15 10.63
CA GLU A 17 7.83 -15.96 11.99
C GLU A 17 6.98 -14.70 12.17
N TRP A 18 6.92 -13.83 11.17
CA TRP A 18 6.15 -12.58 11.21
C TRP A 18 4.76 -12.72 10.58
N PRO A 19 3.78 -11.87 10.96
CA PRO A 19 2.50 -11.83 10.27
C PRO A 19 2.68 -11.27 8.85
N HIS A 20 2.07 -11.93 7.87
CA HIS A 20 2.14 -11.52 6.46
C HIS A 20 0.80 -11.03 5.95
N ALA A 21 0.83 -9.97 5.14
CA ALA A 21 -0.32 -9.46 4.41
C ALA A 21 0.10 -9.16 2.96
N TYR A 22 -0.69 -9.67 2.00
CA TYR A 22 -0.49 -9.41 0.58
C TYR A 22 -1.57 -8.47 0.06
N ALA A 23 -1.16 -7.28 -0.37
CA ALA A 23 -2.04 -6.25 -0.91
C ALA A 23 -1.77 -6.03 -2.41
N LYS A 24 -2.84 -5.88 -3.19
CA LYS A 24 -2.75 -5.38 -4.57
C LYS A 24 -3.10 -3.90 -4.57
N LEU A 25 -2.10 -3.06 -4.81
CA LEU A 25 -2.27 -1.62 -4.90
C LEU A 25 -2.74 -1.19 -6.30
N LYS A 26 -3.36 -0.02 -6.39
CA LYS A 26 -3.71 0.62 -7.67
C LYS A 26 -2.53 1.40 -8.25
N THR A 27 -1.31 0.89 -8.14
CA THR A 27 -0.12 1.51 -8.76
C THR A 27 0.85 0.39 -9.13
N ASP A 28 1.83 0.66 -9.99
CA ASP A 28 2.88 -0.31 -10.29
C ASP A 28 4.00 -0.26 -9.23
N MET A 29 4.80 -1.33 -9.19
CA MET A 29 5.85 -1.49 -8.18
C MET A 29 6.95 -0.43 -8.30
N GLY A 30 7.30 -0.01 -9.52
CA GLY A 30 8.34 1.00 -9.73
C GLY A 30 7.92 2.37 -9.21
N THR A 31 6.69 2.77 -9.52
CA THR A 31 6.08 3.98 -8.97
C THR A 31 6.00 3.92 -7.45
N PHE A 32 5.50 2.82 -6.88
CA PHE A 32 5.42 2.68 -5.42
C PHE A 32 6.79 2.82 -4.75
N LEU A 33 7.81 2.08 -5.21
CA LEU A 33 9.15 2.11 -4.63
C LEU A 33 9.84 3.47 -4.77
N LYS A 34 9.55 4.22 -5.83
CA LYS A 34 10.15 5.53 -6.08
C LYS A 34 9.53 6.64 -5.24
N TYR A 35 8.22 6.60 -5.02
CA TYR A 35 7.48 7.73 -4.46
C TYR A 35 6.95 7.51 -3.04
N TYR A 36 6.94 6.27 -2.52
CA TYR A 36 6.57 6.00 -1.13
C TYR A 36 7.77 6.22 -0.19
N PRO A 37 7.78 7.27 0.66
CA PRO A 37 8.99 7.71 1.35
C PRO A 37 9.21 7.04 2.73
N CYS A 38 8.47 5.97 3.05
CA CYS A 38 8.46 5.36 4.38
C CYS A 38 8.60 3.83 4.33
N ASN A 39 9.05 3.23 5.44
CA ASN A 39 9.13 1.78 5.59
C ASN A 39 7.89 1.15 6.27
N HIS A 40 7.02 1.98 6.85
CA HIS A 40 5.75 1.55 7.47
C HIS A 40 4.57 2.07 6.67
N ILE A 41 3.47 1.31 6.63
CA ILE A 41 2.21 1.67 5.96
C ILE A 41 1.01 1.34 6.85
N HIS A 42 -0.02 2.17 6.80
CA HIS A 42 -1.30 1.92 7.47
C HIS A 42 -2.35 1.47 6.45
N GLY A 43 -2.97 0.31 6.71
CA GLY A 43 -4.14 -0.17 5.99
C GLY A 43 -5.39 -0.06 6.86
N VAL A 44 -6.50 0.38 6.28
CA VAL A 44 -7.82 0.43 6.92
C VAL A 44 -8.84 -0.30 6.06
N TYR A 45 -9.88 -0.85 6.68
CA TYR A 45 -10.98 -1.48 5.95
C TYR A 45 -11.83 -0.43 5.25
N GLY A 46 -12.20 -0.67 3.98
CA GLY A 46 -13.00 0.26 3.17
C GLY A 46 -12.15 1.16 2.27
N ASN A 47 -12.82 2.02 1.50
CA ASN A 47 -12.18 2.99 0.62
C ASN A 47 -12.45 4.41 1.13
N TYR A 48 -11.45 5.01 1.78
CA TYR A 48 -11.54 6.35 2.38
C TYR A 48 -10.64 7.39 1.69
N VAL A 49 -10.26 7.15 0.43
CA VAL A 49 -9.32 8.02 -0.29
C VAL A 49 -9.85 9.46 -0.36
N ASN A 50 -11.14 9.64 -0.67
CA ASN A 50 -11.73 10.97 -0.82
C ASN A 50 -11.86 11.70 0.53
N GLU A 51 -12.18 10.99 1.59
CA GLU A 51 -12.29 11.49 2.95
C GLU A 51 -10.92 11.96 3.47
N LEU A 52 -9.86 11.17 3.24
CA LEU A 52 -8.49 11.55 3.59
C LEU A 52 -8.00 12.76 2.79
N ILE A 53 -8.27 12.78 1.48
CA ILE A 53 -7.98 13.95 0.63
C ILE A 53 -8.70 15.20 1.15
N THR A 54 -9.98 15.07 1.49
CA THR A 54 -10.81 16.16 2.01
C THR A 54 -10.24 16.67 3.34
N PHE A 55 -9.87 15.76 4.24
CA PHE A 55 -9.21 16.09 5.50
C PHE A 55 -7.90 16.85 5.27
N CYS A 56 -7.02 16.36 4.39
CA CYS A 56 -5.76 17.02 4.07
C CYS A 56 -5.99 18.44 3.54
N LYS A 57 -6.97 18.64 2.64
CA LYS A 57 -7.36 19.96 2.14
C LYS A 57 -7.82 20.90 3.25
N ILE A 58 -8.71 20.43 4.14
CA ILE A 58 -9.21 21.22 5.29
C ILE A 58 -8.06 21.61 6.22
N LYS A 59 -7.09 20.71 6.43
CA LYS A 59 -5.97 20.91 7.35
C LYS A 59 -4.76 21.60 6.72
N GLY A 60 -4.76 21.87 5.42
CA GLY A 60 -3.60 22.42 4.71
C GLY A 60 -2.42 21.45 4.64
N ILE A 61 -2.67 20.14 4.67
CA ILE A 61 -1.65 19.09 4.55
C ILE A 61 -1.49 18.72 3.08
N SER A 62 -0.26 18.74 2.57
CA SER A 62 0.04 18.22 1.24
C SER A 62 -0.12 16.70 1.21
N TYR A 63 -0.65 16.18 0.11
CA TYR A 63 -0.81 14.74 -0.09
C TYR A 63 -0.42 14.37 -1.52
N THR A 64 0.02 13.13 -1.69
CA THR A 64 0.29 12.51 -2.99
C THR A 64 -0.57 11.26 -3.10
N LEU A 65 -1.33 11.15 -4.18
CA LEU A 65 -2.12 9.95 -4.48
C LEU A 65 -1.36 9.12 -5.51
N LEU A 66 -1.01 7.88 -5.17
CA LEU A 66 -0.43 6.94 -6.13
C LEU A 66 -1.55 6.12 -6.76
N ASP A 67 -1.89 6.39 -8.02
CA ASP A 67 -2.84 5.59 -8.82
C ASP A 67 -2.22 5.19 -10.17
N LYS A 68 -2.87 4.31 -10.93
CA LYS A 68 -2.46 3.89 -12.27
C LYS A 68 -2.55 5.02 -13.29
N GLU A 69 -3.38 6.02 -13.01
CA GLU A 69 -3.56 7.20 -13.86
C GLU A 69 -2.46 8.25 -13.65
N GLY A 70 -1.59 8.07 -12.64
CA GLY A 70 -0.42 8.91 -12.40
C GLY A 70 -0.15 9.21 -10.93
N ILE A 71 0.72 10.20 -10.74
CA ILE A 71 1.05 10.85 -9.46
C ILE A 71 0.50 12.26 -9.49
#